data_AF-W9T6V6-F1
#
_entry.id   AF-W9T6V6-F1
#
_cell.length_a   1.000
_cell.length_b   1.000
_cell.length_c   1.000
_cell.angle_alpha   90.00
_cell.angle_beta   90.00
_cell.angle_gamma   90.00
#
_symmetry.space_group_name_H-M   'P 1'
#
loop_
_entity.id
_entity.type
_entity.pdbx_description
1 polymer ?
#
loop_
_entity_poly.entity_id
_entity_poly.type
_entity_poly.pdbx_seq_one_letter_code
_entity_poly.pdbx_strand_id
1 'polypeptide(L)'
;MQQYQMLSQMLRPLGFSIARLELRERGSWFLTTNQGIELLLGRDQVVEKMRRFTAIYQQALEQESEKIARIDLRYANGLAVAWQPIPTATDTSVAAKN
;
A
#
# COMPACT_ATOMS: atom_id res chain seq x y z
N MET A 1 19.05 1.54 8.51
CA MET A 1 18.99 2.86 7.83
C MET A 1 19.00 2.77 6.30
N GLN A 2 19.90 1.98 5.68
CA GLN A 2 20.00 1.87 4.22
C GLN A 2 18.69 1.51 3.50
N GLN A 3 17.94 0.53 4.03
CA GLN A 3 16.66 0.10 3.44
C GLN A 3 15.64 1.25 3.36
N TYR A 4 15.52 2.03 4.43
CA TYR A 4 14.63 3.20 4.46
C TYR A 4 15.03 4.24 3.42
N GLN A 5 16.31 4.60 3.33
CA GLN A 5 16.78 5.61 2.39
C GLN A 5 16.53 5.21 0.94
N MET A 6 16.80 3.95 0.60
CA MET A 6 16.55 3.39 -0.72
C MET A 6 15.05 3.44 -1.07
N LEU A 7 14.18 2.97 -0.18
CA LEU A 7 12.72 3.00 -0.39
C LEU A 7 12.19 4.43 -0.52
N SER A 8 12.65 5.35 0.33
CA SER A 8 12.31 6.76 0.25
C SER A 8 12.74 7.38 -1.10
N GLN A 9 13.89 6.99 -1.64
CA GLN A 9 14.34 7.48 -2.94
C GLN A 9 13.50 6.94 -4.10
N MET A 10 13.04 5.70 -4.03
CA MET A 10 12.15 5.12 -5.04
C MET A 10 10.72 5.68 -4.99
N LEU A 11 10.25 6.07 -3.81
CA LEU A 11 8.89 6.58 -3.59
C LEU A 11 8.74 8.08 -3.88
N ARG A 12 9.80 8.87 -3.69
CA ARG A 12 9.77 10.32 -3.90
C ARG A 12 9.23 10.76 -5.27
N PRO A 13 9.62 10.15 -6.41
CA PRO A 13 9.09 10.52 -7.72
C PRO A 13 7.57 10.33 -7.87
N LEU A 14 6.96 9.49 -7.05
CA LEU A 14 5.52 9.23 -7.03
C LEU A 14 4.75 10.17 -6.09
N GLY A 15 5.44 11.12 -5.43
CA GLY A 15 4.84 11.98 -4.41
C GLY A 15 4.64 11.31 -3.05
N PHE A 16 5.09 10.05 -2.88
CA PHE A 16 4.96 9.34 -1.63
C PHE A 16 6.09 9.65 -0.65
N SER A 17 5.73 9.72 0.63
CA SER A 17 6.68 9.80 1.74
C SER A 17 6.38 8.71 2.77
N ILE A 18 7.44 8.16 3.36
CA ILE A 18 7.32 7.07 4.32
C ILE A 18 6.95 7.65 5.69
N ALA A 19 5.76 7.30 6.19
CA ALA A 19 5.36 7.56 7.57
C ALA A 19 5.99 6.53 8.51
N ARG A 20 6.01 5.27 8.10
CA ARG A 20 6.54 4.16 8.89
C ARG A 20 7.11 3.06 8.01
N LEU A 21 8.22 2.46 8.46
CA LEU A 21 8.79 1.24 7.89
C LEU A 21 8.99 0.23 9.02
N GLU A 22 8.32 -0.91 8.94
CA GLU A 22 8.33 -1.96 9.96
C GLU A 22 8.93 -3.26 9.39
N LEU A 23 9.84 -3.89 10.14
CA LEU A 23 10.25 -5.27 9.92
C LEU A 23 9.52 -6.14 10.95
N ARG A 24 8.57 -6.97 10.50
CA ARG A 24 7.77 -7.83 11.39
C ARG A 24 8.42 -9.20 11.59
N GLU A 25 7.87 -9.95 12.54
CA GLU A 25 8.24 -11.35 12.80
C GLU A 25 8.24 -12.15 11.48
N ARG A 26 9.27 -13.00 11.31
CA ARG A 26 9.60 -13.71 10.06
C ARG A 26 10.20 -12.86 8.93
N GLY A 27 10.65 -11.64 9.24
CA GLY A 27 11.49 -10.83 8.34
C GLY A 27 10.72 -10.14 7.20
N SER A 28 9.40 -9.98 7.33
CA SER A 28 8.61 -9.31 6.31
C SER A 28 8.55 -7.80 6.53
N TRP A 29 8.81 -7.04 5.48
CA TRP A 29 8.74 -5.59 5.47
C TRP A 29 7.33 -5.08 5.19
N PHE A 30 6.91 -4.08 5.97
CA PHE A 30 5.67 -3.34 5.84
C PHE A 30 6.00 -1.84 5.83
N LEU A 31 5.35 -1.09 4.94
CA LEU A 31 5.57 0.34 4.79
C LEU A 31 4.23 1.05 4.80
N THR A 32 4.11 2.10 5.60
CA THR A 32 2.95 2.99 5.62
C THR A 32 3.40 4.35 5.08
N THR A 33 2.68 4.85 4.09
CA THR A 33 2.92 6.19 3.52
C THR A 33 2.20 7.26 4.33
N ASN A 34 2.64 8.52 4.24
CA ASN A 34 1.93 9.66 4.87
C ASN A 34 0.53 9.88 4.26
N GLN A 35 0.30 9.37 3.05
CA GLN A 35 -0.99 9.38 2.36
C GLN A 35 -1.97 8.34 2.90
N GLY A 36 -1.55 7.50 3.86
CA GLY A 36 -2.39 6.45 4.44
C GLY A 36 -2.38 5.13 3.67
N ILE A 37 -1.64 5.02 2.57
CA ILE A 37 -1.51 3.76 1.81
C ILE A 37 -0.53 2.82 2.53
N GLU A 38 -0.96 1.57 2.70
CA GLU A 38 -0.13 0.49 3.22
C GLU A 38 0.48 -0.36 2.08
N LEU A 39 1.81 -0.56 2.10
CA LEU A 39 2.53 -1.42 1.17
C LEU A 39 3.07 -2.67 1.91
N LEU A 40 2.66 -3.85 1.47
CA LEU A 40 3.14 -5.14 2.00
C LEU A 40 4.24 -5.68 1.08
N LEU A 41 5.50 -5.44 1.46
CA LEU A 41 6.66 -5.78 0.63
C LEU A 41 7.05 -7.26 0.79
N GLY A 42 6.78 -7.83 1.96
CA GLY A 42 7.22 -9.18 2.30
C GLY A 42 8.72 -9.22 2.59
N ARG A 43 9.32 -10.41 2.52
CA ARG A 43 10.69 -10.67 2.98
C ARG A 43 11.74 -10.38 1.91
N ASP A 44 11.54 -10.96 0.73
CA ASP A 44 12.58 -11.02 -0.30
C ASP A 44 12.27 -10.12 -1.48
N GLN A 45 13.32 -9.79 -2.25
CA GLN A 45 13.24 -9.05 -3.52
C GLN A 45 12.51 -7.71 -3.40
N VAL A 46 12.69 -7.02 -2.27
CA VAL A 46 12.01 -5.75 -1.96
C VAL A 46 12.24 -4.71 -3.07
N VAL A 47 13.46 -4.61 -3.60
CA VAL A 47 13.80 -3.67 -4.67
C VAL A 47 13.02 -3.97 -5.95
N GLU A 48 13.02 -5.23 -6.40
CA GLU A 48 12.29 -5.64 -7.61
C GLU A 48 10.78 -5.42 -7.48
N LYS A 49 10.22 -5.74 -6.31
CA LYS A 49 8.82 -5.48 -5.99
C LYS A 49 8.50 -3.99 -6.03
N MET A 50 9.38 -3.15 -5.49
CA MET A 50 9.22 -1.70 -5.52
C MET A 50 9.33 -1.14 -6.93
N ARG A 51 10.24 -1.65 -7.76
CA ARG A 51 10.31 -1.26 -9.18
C ARG A 51 9.02 -1.59 -9.91
N ARG A 52 8.49 -2.80 -9.71
CA ARG A 52 7.20 -3.21 -10.27
C ARG A 52 6.06 -2.32 -9.78
N PHE A 53 6.01 -2.03 -8.48
CA PHE A 53 5.03 -1.12 -7.92
C PHE A 53 5.07 0.24 -8.59
N THR A 54 6.25 0.87 -8.68
CA THR A 54 6.41 2.19 -9.31
C THR A 54 5.90 2.18 -10.76
N ALA A 55 6.25 1.16 -11.53
CA ALA A 55 5.81 1.04 -12.93
C ALA A 55 4.28 0.88 -13.05
N ILE A 56 3.68 -0.02 -12.27
CA ILE A 56 2.23 -0.26 -12.30
C ILE A 56 1.47 0.97 -11.77
N TYR A 57 2.01 1.63 -10.74
CA TYR A 57 1.37 2.77 -10.13
C TYR A 57 1.23 3.93 -11.13
N GLN A 58 2.32 4.28 -11.81
CA GLN A 58 2.32 5.33 -12.84
C GLN A 58 1.41 4.97 -14.02
N GLN A 59 1.35 3.69 -14.40
CA GLN A 59 0.58 3.28 -15.57
C GLN A 59 -0.92 3.18 -15.30
N ALA A 60 -1.34 2.75 -14.10
CA ALA A 60 -2.70 2.29 -13.86
C ALA A 60 -3.35 2.78 -12.56
N LEU A 61 -2.59 3.23 -11.56
CA LEU A 61 -3.13 3.50 -10.22
C LEU A 61 -3.07 4.97 -9.82
N GLU A 62 -2.28 5.80 -10.50
CA GLU A 62 -2.06 7.21 -10.15
C GLU A 62 -3.39 8.00 -10.05
N GLN A 63 -4.30 7.80 -11.01
CA GLN A 63 -5.60 8.48 -11.05
C GLN A 63 -6.55 8.09 -9.92
N GLU A 64 -6.39 6.89 -9.35
CA GLU A 64 -7.26 6.37 -8.29
C GLU A 64 -6.53 6.23 -6.96
N SER A 65 -5.37 6.88 -6.83
CA SER A 65 -4.47 6.77 -5.68
C SER A 65 -5.16 7.08 -4.35
N GLU A 66 -6.03 8.08 -4.32
CA GLU A 66 -6.83 8.46 -3.15
C GLU A 66 -7.80 7.37 -2.69
N LYS A 67 -8.20 6.47 -3.60
CA LYS A 67 -9.10 5.34 -3.30
C LYS A 67 -8.34 4.12 -2.82
N ILE A 68 -7.00 4.12 -2.81
CA ILE A 68 -6.22 2.94 -2.45
C ILE A 68 -6.06 2.90 -0.93
N ALA A 69 -6.43 1.78 -0.32
CA ALA A 69 -6.15 1.51 1.09
C ALA A 69 -4.81 0.79 1.26
N ARG A 70 -4.57 -0.23 0.43
CA ARG A 70 -3.44 -1.13 0.60
C ARG A 70 -3.01 -1.73 -0.73
N ILE A 71 -1.71 -1.95 -0.88
CA ILE A 71 -1.11 -2.66 -2.00
C ILE A 71 -0.26 -3.81 -1.46
N ASP A 72 -0.57 -5.03 -1.91
CA ASP A 72 0.14 -6.24 -1.54
C ASP A 72 1.11 -6.66 -2.64
N LEU A 73 2.41 -6.55 -2.35
CA LEU A 73 3.52 -6.86 -3.26
C LEU A 73 4.14 -8.23 -2.96
N ARG A 74 3.54 -9.04 -2.09
CA ARG A 74 4.08 -10.37 -1.73
C ARG A 74 4.02 -11.38 -2.87
N TYR A 75 3.22 -11.11 -3.91
CA TYR A 75 3.06 -11.99 -5.07
C TYR A 75 4.23 -11.89 -6.05
N ALA A 76 4.73 -13.04 -6.50
CA ALA A 76 5.94 -13.12 -7.31
C ALA A 76 5.83 -12.36 -8.64
N ASN A 77 4.66 -12.34 -9.29
CA ASN A 77 4.48 -11.80 -10.63
C ASN A 77 3.43 -10.67 -10.73
N GLY A 78 2.95 -10.15 -9.60
CA GLY A 78 1.91 -9.12 -9.61
C GLY A 78 1.86 -8.33 -8.31
N LEU A 79 0.76 -7.58 -8.17
CA LEU A 79 0.36 -6.93 -6.94
C LEU A 79 -1.16 -7.03 -6.79
N ALA A 80 -1.66 -6.98 -5.56
CA ALA A 80 -3.08 -6.86 -5.29
C ALA A 80 -3.37 -5.47 -4.69
N VAL A 81 -4.45 -4.83 -5.13
CA VAL A 81 -4.90 -3.53 -4.62
C VAL A 81 -6.16 -3.75 -3.81
N ALA A 82 -6.15 -3.29 -2.57
CA ALA A 82 -7.35 -3.15 -1.77
C ALA A 82 -7.76 -1.67 -1.79
N TRP A 83 -9.00 -1.42 -2.18
CA TRP A 83 -9.60 -0.09 -2.26
C TRP A 83 -10.20 0.29 -0.90
N GLN A 84 -10.23 1.59 -0.61
CA GLN A 84 -10.97 2.14 0.52
C GLN A 84 -12.44 1.71 0.40
N PRO A 85 -13.06 1.24 1.48
CA PRO A 85 -14.49 0.97 1.47
C PRO A 85 -15.21 2.28 1.14
N ILE A 86 -16.05 2.26 0.10
CA ILE A 86 -16.97 3.37 -0.14
C ILE A 86 -17.85 3.42 1.11
N PRO A 87 -17.94 4.57 1.81
CA PRO A 87 -18.84 4.70 2.95
C PRO A 87 -20.25 4.45 2.44
N THR A 88 -20.73 3.22 2.61
CA THR A 88 -22.08 2.86 2.22
C THR A 88 -22.92 3.35 3.37
N ALA A 89 -23.62 4.47 3.15
CA ALA A 89 -24.55 5.02 4.12
C ALA A 89 -25.78 4.11 4.25
N THR A 90 -25.62 2.94 4.87
CA THR A 90 -26.73 2.09 5.26
C THR A 90 -26.35 1.25 6.48
N ASP A 91 -26.38 1.88 7.66
CA ASP A 91 -26.62 1.15 8.91
C ASP A 91 -27.65 1.92 9.74
N THR A 92 -28.81 2.19 9.13
CA THR A 92 -30.00 2.71 9.82
C THR A 92 -31.24 1.97 9.33
N SER A 93 -31.37 0.69 9.67
CA SER A 93 -32.66 -0.02 9.68
C SER A 93 -32.44 -1.45 10.15
N VAL A 94 -32.63 -1.72 11.46
CA VAL A 94 -33.62 -2.70 11.97
C VAL A 94 -33.55 -2.79 13.50
N ALA A 95 -34.32 -1.94 14.19
CA ALA A 95 -34.82 -2.25 15.54
C ALA A 95 -36.13 -1.50 15.82
N ALA A 96 -37.08 -1.58 14.89
CA ALA A 96 -38.49 -1.48 15.23
C ALA A 96 -39.03 -2.92 15.27
N LYS A 97 -39.10 -3.49 16.48
CA LYS A 97 -39.93 -4.66 16.77
C LYS A 97 -40.66 -4.39 18.08
N ASN A 98 -41.96 -4.17 17.90
CA ASN A 98 -43.14 -4.39 18.76
C ASN A 98 -42.95 -4.51 20.27
#